data_AF-A0A3D4B2T0-F1
#
_entry.id   AF-A0A3D4B2T0-F1
#
_cell.length_a   1.000
_cell.length_b   1.000
_cell.length_c   1.000
_cell.angle_alpha   90.00
_cell.angle_beta   90.00
_cell.angle_gamma   90.00
#
_symmetry.space_group_name_H-M   'P 1'
#
loop_
_entity.id
_entity.type
_entity.pdbx_description
1 polymer ?
#
loop_
_entity_poly.entity_id
_entity_poly.type
_entity_poly.pdbx_seq_one_letter_code
_entity_poly.pdbx_strand_id
1 'polypeptide(L)'
;MEIKTFMDALNSHNMPIGLVRFGYDFVDPSSLMNLWLSMGRHAWKNDFFDRQVGYAGTIVNDRKERMDAYQVAERMLVEEVGGLFVWHTVLNQMWKSKVKGEALEPNRFGYSAWRGEQVGNTAFTLYIAQQSLPDSTGNLWERWFGKE
;
A
#
# COMPACT_ATOMS: atom_id res chain seq x y z
N MET A 1 -15.71 -14.01 4.65
CA MET A 1 -15.32 -14.21 6.06
C MET A 1 -15.43 -12.87 6.74
N GLU A 2 -16.00 -12.81 7.94
CA GLU A 2 -15.99 -11.59 8.74
C GLU A 2 -14.55 -11.27 9.17
N ILE A 3 -14.18 -9.98 9.27
CA ILE A 3 -12.78 -9.54 9.41
C ILE A 3 -12.13 -10.10 10.67
N LYS A 4 -12.82 -10.08 11.81
CA LYS A 4 -12.31 -10.63 13.06
C LYS A 4 -12.03 -12.13 12.92
N THR A 5 -12.98 -12.89 12.38
CA THR A 5 -12.82 -14.33 12.14
C THR A 5 -11.63 -14.62 11.21
N PHE A 6 -11.43 -13.79 10.19
CA PHE A 6 -10.28 -13.89 9.29
C PHE A 6 -8.95 -13.61 10.00
N MET A 7 -8.89 -12.55 10.79
CA MET A 7 -7.69 -12.19 11.55
C MET A 7 -7.38 -13.21 12.64
N ASP A 8 -8.38 -13.77 13.30
CA ASP A 8 -8.22 -14.83 14.30
C ASP A 8 -7.63 -16.11 13.67
N ALA A 9 -8.12 -16.50 12.48
CA ALA A 9 -7.57 -17.63 11.73
C ALA A 9 -6.15 -17.37 11.21
N LEU A 10 -5.85 -16.13 10.79
CA LEU A 10 -4.51 -15.72 10.35
C LEU A 10 -3.52 -15.75 11.53
N ASN A 11 -3.85 -15.10 12.65
CA ASN A 11 -2.99 -15.01 13.84
C ASN A 11 -2.79 -16.35 14.54
N SER A 12 -3.78 -17.25 14.48
CA SER A 12 -3.64 -18.62 15.00
C SER A 12 -2.93 -19.57 14.04
N HIS A 13 -2.46 -19.07 12.89
CA HIS A 13 -1.77 -19.84 11.84
C HIS A 13 -2.59 -21.05 11.34
N ASN A 14 -3.92 -20.97 11.44
CA ASN A 14 -4.85 -22.05 11.05
C ASN A 14 -5.47 -21.83 9.66
N MET A 15 -5.06 -20.80 8.93
CA MET A 15 -5.53 -20.49 7.59
C MET A 15 -4.60 -21.10 6.53
N PRO A 16 -5.04 -22.09 5.73
CA PRO A 16 -4.18 -22.74 4.74
C PRO A 16 -3.76 -21.78 3.61
N ILE A 17 -4.71 -20.97 3.11
CA ILE A 17 -4.48 -19.96 2.08
C ILE A 17 -5.39 -18.76 2.41
N GLY A 18 -4.80 -17.57 2.43
CA GLY A 18 -5.52 -16.31 2.65
C GLY A 18 -5.05 -15.24 1.68
N LEU A 19 -5.98 -14.48 1.12
CA LEU A 19 -5.65 -13.27 0.34
C LEU A 19 -5.58 -12.09 1.31
N VAL A 20 -4.38 -11.57 1.51
CA VAL A 20 -4.12 -10.45 2.42
C VAL A 20 -3.76 -9.21 1.61
N ARG A 21 -4.43 -8.09 1.90
CA ARG A 21 -3.99 -6.79 1.41
C ARG A 21 -2.96 -6.20 2.36
N PHE A 22 -1.84 -5.74 1.82
CA PHE A 22 -0.91 -4.88 2.52
C PHE A 22 -1.08 -3.42 2.09
N GLY A 23 -1.10 -2.51 3.06
CA GLY A 23 -0.90 -1.08 2.86
C GLY A 23 0.25 -0.67 3.77
N TYR A 24 1.21 0.09 3.23
CA TYR A 24 2.37 0.52 4.00
C TYR A 24 1.96 1.48 5.11
N ASP A 25 2.55 1.31 6.29
CA ASP A 25 2.39 2.24 7.42
C ASP A 25 3.33 3.45 7.26
N PHE A 26 4.47 3.25 6.59
CA PHE A 26 5.46 4.27 6.25
C PHE A 26 6.25 3.85 5.00
N VAL A 27 6.86 4.81 4.29
CA VAL A 27 7.50 4.57 2.98
C VAL A 27 8.90 3.96 3.15
N ASP A 28 8.94 2.68 3.52
CA ASP A 28 10.17 1.95 3.76
C ASP A 28 9.98 0.43 3.58
N PRO A 29 10.98 -0.33 3.07
CA PRO A 29 10.87 -1.78 2.91
C PRO A 29 10.55 -2.52 4.21
N SER A 30 11.03 -2.04 5.36
CA SER A 30 10.76 -2.65 6.66
C SER A 30 9.28 -2.69 7.01
N SER A 31 8.46 -1.75 6.48
CA SER A 31 7.02 -1.75 6.69
C SER A 31 6.36 -3.05 6.17
N LEU A 32 6.86 -3.59 5.05
CA LEU A 32 6.39 -4.88 4.54
C LEU A 32 7.17 -6.05 5.15
N MET A 33 8.51 -5.97 5.16
CA MET A 33 9.36 -7.11 5.52
C MET A 33 9.15 -7.57 6.96
N ASN A 34 8.86 -6.66 7.89
CA ASN A 34 8.62 -7.01 9.29
C ASN A 34 7.38 -7.88 9.50
N LEU A 35 6.42 -7.88 8.58
CA LEU A 35 5.22 -8.73 8.69
C LEU A 35 5.54 -10.22 8.52
N TRP A 36 6.61 -10.52 7.79
CA TRP A 36 7.05 -11.87 7.42
C TRP A 36 8.09 -12.45 8.37
N LEU A 37 8.48 -11.71 9.41
CA LEU A 37 9.28 -12.26 10.49
C LEU A 37 8.57 -13.45 11.12
N SER A 38 9.32 -14.44 11.59
CA SER A 38 8.74 -15.70 12.10
C SER A 38 7.82 -15.52 13.33
N MET A 39 7.90 -14.38 14.01
CA MET A 39 6.99 -14.00 15.11
C MET A 39 5.74 -13.24 14.63
N GLY A 40 5.60 -13.08 13.31
CA GLY A 40 4.52 -12.35 12.66
C GLY A 40 3.24 -13.17 12.50
N ARG A 41 2.30 -12.58 11.76
CA ARG A 41 0.95 -13.13 11.54
C ARG A 41 0.87 -14.17 10.41
N HIS A 42 1.94 -14.33 9.63
CA HIS A 42 1.97 -15.29 8.53
C HIS A 42 2.52 -16.62 9.04
N ALA A 43 1.90 -17.74 8.63
CA ALA A 43 2.30 -19.09 9.01
C ALA A 43 3.55 -19.57 8.22
N TRP A 44 4.54 -18.69 8.08
CA TRP A 44 5.81 -18.94 7.41
C TRP A 44 6.94 -18.53 8.34
N LYS A 45 8.00 -19.34 8.38
CA LYS A 45 9.15 -19.15 9.26
C LYS A 45 10.43 -19.43 8.50
N ASN A 46 11.37 -18.50 8.56
CA ASN A 46 12.71 -18.68 8.00
C ASN A 46 13.74 -17.89 8.83
N ASP A 47 14.64 -18.62 9.50
CA ASP A 47 15.64 -17.99 10.39
C ASP A 47 16.66 -17.13 9.62
N PHE A 48 16.93 -17.43 8.34
CA PHE A 48 17.80 -16.61 7.50
C PHE A 48 17.13 -15.29 7.15
N PHE A 49 15.86 -15.32 6.76
CA PHE A 49 15.06 -14.12 6.52
C PHE A 49 15.05 -13.21 7.74
N ASP A 50 14.75 -13.76 8.93
CA ASP A 50 14.72 -13.00 10.18
C ASP A 50 16.04 -12.28 10.45
N ARG A 51 17.18 -12.97 10.23
CA ARG A 51 18.50 -12.38 10.39
C ARG A 51 18.77 -11.25 9.38
N GLN A 52 18.38 -11.43 8.12
CA GLN A 52 18.61 -10.40 7.09
C GLN A 52 17.75 -9.15 7.31
N VAL A 53 16.48 -9.32 7.66
CA VAL A 53 15.60 -8.19 8.00
C VAL A 53 16.13 -7.45 9.24
N GLY A 54 16.57 -8.19 10.27
CA GLY A 54 17.20 -7.61 11.46
C GLY A 54 18.49 -6.85 11.13
N TYR A 55 19.38 -7.44 10.31
CA TYR A 55 20.61 -6.79 9.85
C TYR A 55 20.32 -5.49 9.08
N ALA A 56 19.42 -5.55 8.09
CA ALA A 56 19.01 -4.38 7.32
C ALA A 56 18.44 -3.25 8.19
N GLY A 57 17.74 -3.61 9.28
CA GLY A 57 17.24 -2.65 10.27
C GLY A 57 18.33 -1.94 11.08
N THR A 58 19.55 -2.49 11.14
CA THR A 58 20.69 -1.88 11.88
C THR A 58 21.45 -0.84 11.05
N ILE A 59 21.29 -0.85 9.73
CA ILE A 59 21.97 0.06 8.81
C ILE A 59 21.19 1.38 8.77
N VAL A 60 21.78 2.48 9.23
CA VAL A 60 21.09 3.80 9.26
C VAL A 60 21.64 4.77 8.22
N ASN A 61 22.96 4.76 8.00
CA ASN A 61 23.66 5.78 7.21
C ASN A 61 24.11 5.32 5.82
N ASP A 62 23.83 4.07 5.42
CA ASP A 62 24.07 3.58 4.07
C ASP A 62 22.78 3.05 3.45
N ARG A 63 22.14 3.89 2.62
CA ARG A 63 20.92 3.51 1.93
C ARG A 63 21.13 2.36 0.97
N LYS A 64 22.27 2.31 0.27
CA LYS A 64 22.50 1.29 -0.75
C LYS A 64 22.67 -0.07 -0.08
N GLU A 65 23.54 -0.15 0.92
CA GLU A 65 23.79 -1.38 1.67
C GLU A 65 22.49 -1.90 2.31
N ARG A 66 21.69 -1.00 2.92
CA ARG A 66 20.40 -1.36 3.50
C ARG A 66 19.43 -1.94 2.48
N MET A 67 19.35 -1.34 1.28
CA MET A 67 18.49 -1.85 0.21
C MET A 67 18.97 -3.22 -0.29
N ASP A 68 20.28 -3.41 -0.46
CA ASP A 68 20.85 -4.68 -0.87
C ASP A 68 20.54 -5.78 0.16
N ALA A 69 20.63 -5.47 1.47
CA ALA A 69 20.27 -6.40 2.54
C ALA A 69 18.78 -6.78 2.52
N TYR A 70 17.88 -5.82 2.30
CA TYR A 70 16.45 -6.13 2.13
C TYR A 70 16.17 -6.95 0.87
N GLN A 71 16.88 -6.73 -0.23
CA GLN A 71 16.73 -7.53 -1.45
C GLN A 71 17.17 -8.99 -1.25
N VAL A 72 18.19 -9.24 -0.42
CA VAL A 72 18.57 -10.61 -0.03
C VAL A 72 17.44 -11.28 0.75
N ALA A 73 16.81 -10.56 1.69
CA ALA A 73 15.65 -11.07 2.43
C ALA A 73 14.44 -11.29 1.50
N GLU A 74 14.13 -10.33 0.62
CA GLU A 74 13.06 -10.42 -0.38
C GLU A 74 13.21 -11.67 -1.25
N ARG A 75 14.42 -11.90 -1.75
CA ARG A 75 14.73 -13.05 -2.59
C ARG A 75 14.41 -14.36 -1.87
N MET A 76 14.80 -14.49 -0.60
CA MET A 76 14.47 -15.67 0.20
C MET A 76 12.95 -15.85 0.35
N LEU A 77 12.23 -14.76 0.66
CA LEU A 77 10.78 -14.77 0.81
C LEU A 77 10.05 -15.22 -0.46
N VAL A 78 10.54 -14.78 -1.63
CA VAL A 78 9.95 -15.12 -2.94
C VAL A 78 10.35 -16.53 -3.39
N GLU A 79 11.63 -16.90 -3.26
CA GLU A 79 12.13 -18.22 -3.70
C GLU A 79 11.54 -19.37 -2.87
N GLU A 80 11.32 -19.18 -1.57
CA GLU A 80 10.64 -20.17 -0.72
C GLU A 80 9.11 -20.07 -0.73
N VAL A 81 8.56 -19.14 -1.51
CA VAL A 81 7.11 -18.95 -1.64
C VAL A 81 6.45 -18.71 -0.27
N GLY A 82 7.06 -17.86 0.56
CA GLY A 82 6.43 -17.45 1.82
C GLY A 82 5.09 -16.76 1.58
N GLY A 83 4.98 -16.03 0.46
CA GLY A 83 3.72 -15.49 -0.06
C GLY A 83 3.66 -15.47 -1.58
N LEU A 84 2.44 -15.50 -2.12
CA LEU A 84 2.18 -15.28 -3.54
C LEU A 84 1.88 -13.79 -3.78
N PHE A 85 2.86 -13.07 -4.33
CA PHE A 85 2.74 -11.64 -4.63
C PHE A 85 2.13 -11.45 -6.01
N VAL A 86 0.86 -10.99 -6.07
CA VAL A 86 0.09 -11.01 -7.33
C VAL A 86 0.01 -9.64 -8.01
N TRP A 87 -0.32 -8.56 -7.29
CA TRP A 87 -0.37 -7.20 -7.85
C TRP A 87 -0.26 -6.11 -6.77
N HIS A 88 0.04 -4.88 -7.21
CA HIS A 88 -0.04 -3.67 -6.38
C HIS A 88 -1.45 -3.07 -6.46
N THR A 89 -2.09 -2.80 -5.31
CA THR A 89 -3.46 -2.30 -5.29
C THR A 89 -3.54 -0.82 -5.66
N VAL A 90 -4.46 -0.48 -6.57
CA VAL A 90 -4.88 0.90 -6.81
C VAL A 90 -6.16 1.17 -6.02
N LEU A 91 -6.18 2.27 -5.28
CA LEU A 91 -7.36 2.70 -4.54
C LEU A 91 -8.21 3.61 -5.44
N ASN A 92 -9.41 3.14 -5.79
CA ASN A 92 -10.39 3.94 -6.52
C ASN A 92 -11.36 4.57 -5.51
N GLN A 93 -11.48 5.89 -5.52
CA GLN A 93 -12.41 6.62 -4.65
C GLN A 93 -13.24 7.60 -5.47
N MET A 94 -14.52 7.72 -5.13
CA MET A 94 -15.41 8.73 -5.70
C MET A 94 -15.75 9.76 -4.63
N TRP A 95 -15.59 11.02 -4.98
CA TRP A 95 -15.90 12.15 -4.11
C TRP A 95 -17.04 12.95 -4.71
N LYS A 96 -17.84 13.59 -3.86
CA LYS A 96 -18.80 14.59 -4.34
C LYS A 96 -18.03 15.69 -5.05
N SER A 97 -18.59 16.21 -6.15
CA SER A 97 -17.95 17.24 -6.98
C SER A 97 -17.59 18.52 -6.24
N LYS A 98 -18.19 18.76 -5.06
CA LYS A 98 -17.92 19.90 -4.17
C LYS A 98 -16.80 19.65 -3.16
N VAL A 99 -16.34 18.41 -2.95
CA VAL A 99 -15.19 18.15 -2.07
C VAL A 99 -13.93 18.51 -2.86
N LYS A 100 -13.11 19.38 -2.27
CA LYS A 100 -11.89 19.97 -2.86
C LYS A 100 -10.76 19.97 -1.85
N GLY A 101 -9.54 20.20 -2.32
CA GLY A 101 -8.36 20.28 -1.47
C GLY A 101 -7.11 19.86 -2.19
N GLU A 102 -5.95 20.34 -1.74
CA GLU A 102 -4.64 19.98 -2.31
C GLU A 102 -4.42 18.46 -2.30
N ALA A 103 -4.99 17.76 -1.31
CA ALA A 103 -4.93 16.30 -1.24
C ALA A 103 -5.62 15.55 -2.40
N LEU A 104 -6.50 16.21 -3.17
CA LEU A 104 -7.15 15.60 -4.34
C LEU A 104 -6.42 15.88 -5.65
N GLU A 105 -5.51 16.87 -5.65
CA GLU A 105 -4.77 17.25 -6.85
C GLU A 105 -3.71 16.19 -7.21
N PRO A 106 -3.53 15.86 -8.50
CA PRO A 106 -2.48 14.96 -8.92
C PRO A 106 -1.10 15.49 -8.55
N ASN A 107 -0.20 14.60 -8.12
CA ASN A 107 1.21 14.96 -7.97
C ASN A 107 1.88 15.17 -9.35
N ARG A 108 3.17 15.55 -9.36
CA ARG A 108 3.95 15.77 -10.59
C ARG A 108 4.00 14.60 -11.57
N PHE A 109 3.63 13.40 -11.13
CA PHE A 109 3.59 12.18 -11.94
C PHE A 109 2.16 11.84 -12.41
N GLY A 110 1.19 12.74 -12.21
CA GLY A 110 -0.20 12.55 -12.61
C GLY A 110 -1.01 11.64 -11.67
N TYR A 111 -0.44 11.22 -10.53
CA TYR A 111 -1.14 10.40 -9.56
C TYR A 111 -1.83 11.27 -8.52
N SER A 112 -3.16 11.24 -8.48
CA SER A 112 -3.95 11.61 -7.30
C SER A 112 -3.86 10.49 -6.27
N ALA A 113 -2.66 10.32 -5.70
CA ALA A 113 -2.44 9.37 -4.63
C ALA A 113 -2.65 10.09 -3.30
N TRP A 114 -3.47 9.51 -2.43
CA TRP A 114 -3.34 9.77 -1.01
C TRP A 114 -1.88 9.49 -0.64
N ARG A 115 -1.15 10.53 -0.21
CA ARG A 115 0.07 10.31 0.56
C ARG A 115 -0.42 9.67 1.84
N GLY A 116 -0.18 8.36 1.94
CA GLY A 116 -0.90 7.50 2.86
C GLY A 116 -0.96 8.12 4.24
N GLU A 117 -2.17 8.30 4.74
CA GLU A 117 -2.42 8.45 6.16
C GLU A 117 -3.84 7.99 6.44
N GLN A 118 -3.91 7.07 7.39
CA GLN A 118 -5.08 6.77 8.19
C GLN A 118 -5.81 8.09 8.49
N VAL A 119 -6.87 8.43 7.74
CA VAL A 119 -7.94 9.45 7.89
C VAL A 119 -7.63 10.84 8.51
N GLY A 120 -6.69 10.98 9.45
CA GLY A 120 -6.37 12.17 10.23
C GLY A 120 -5.42 13.17 9.59
N ASN A 121 -4.55 12.85 8.64
CA ASN A 121 -3.50 13.80 8.24
C ASN A 121 -3.75 14.57 6.92
N THR A 122 -4.73 14.17 6.11
CA THR A 122 -5.17 14.95 4.93
C THR A 122 -6.49 15.69 5.17
N ALA A 123 -7.20 15.38 6.25
CA ALA A 123 -8.47 16.02 6.58
C ALA A 123 -8.34 17.56 6.67
N PHE A 124 -7.16 18.06 7.02
CA PHE A 124 -6.87 19.49 7.15
C PHE A 124 -6.75 20.23 5.81
N THR A 125 -6.57 19.53 4.68
CA THR A 125 -6.45 20.16 3.36
C THR A 125 -7.71 20.01 2.51
N LEU A 126 -8.73 19.30 3.00
CA LEU A 126 -10.01 19.12 2.33
C LEU A 126 -11.05 20.15 2.78
N TYR A 127 -11.84 20.66 1.84
CA TYR A 127 -12.94 21.59 2.10
C TYR A 127 -14.12 21.33 1.16
N ILE A 128 -15.30 21.83 1.53
CA ILE A 128 -16.51 21.81 0.68
C ILE A 128 -16.62 23.15 -0.02
N ALA A 129 -16.44 23.15 -1.34
CA ALA A 129 -16.62 24.32 -2.17
C ALA A 129 -18.11 24.66 -2.36
N GLN A 130 -18.43 25.95 -2.43
CA GLN A 130 -19.81 26.43 -2.64
C GLN A 130 -20.32 26.07 -4.05
N GLN A 131 -19.42 26.07 -5.05
CA GLN A 131 -19.67 25.69 -6.44
C GLN A 131 -18.93 24.39 -6.78
N SER A 132 -19.52 23.55 -7.64
CA SER A 132 -18.82 22.41 -8.25
C SER A 132 -17.83 22.92 -9.30
N LEU A 133 -16.75 22.17 -9.55
CA LEU A 133 -15.92 22.44 -10.73
C LEU A 133 -16.81 22.38 -12.00
N PRO A 134 -16.57 23.21 -13.02
CA PRO A 134 -17.06 22.88 -14.35
C PRO A 134 -16.48 21.52 -14.73
N ASP A 135 -17.28 20.65 -15.32
CA ASP A 135 -16.80 19.37 -15.84
C ASP A 135 -15.61 19.66 -16.77
N SER A 136 -14.38 19.32 -16.35
CA SER A 136 -13.17 19.56 -17.15
C SER A 136 -13.06 18.58 -18.31
N THR A 137 -14.17 17.96 -18.67
CA THR A 137 -14.26 16.88 -19.63
C THR A 137 -15.57 17.08 -20.34
N GLY A 138 -15.52 17.37 -21.64
CA GLY A 138 -16.70 17.31 -22.50
C GLY A 138 -17.47 16.01 -22.25
N ASN A 139 -18.74 16.03 -22.64
CA ASN A 139 -19.65 14.89 -22.55
C ASN A 139 -18.89 13.59 -22.93
N LEU A 140 -19.13 12.50 -22.20
CA LEU A 140 -18.54 11.19 -22.48
C LEU A 140 -18.61 10.83 -23.98
N TRP A 141 -19.68 11.22 -24.66
CA TRP A 141 -19.85 11.12 -26.11
C TRP A 141 -18.85 11.96 -26.92
N GLU A 142 -18.63 13.23 -26.55
CA GLU A 142 -17.65 14.11 -27.23
C GLU A 142 -16.21 13.61 -27.07
N ARG A 143 -15.89 12.93 -25.97
CA ARG A 143 -14.56 12.34 -25.73
C ARG A 143 -14.29 11.11 -26.58
N TRP A 144 -15.32 10.35 -26.95
CA TRP A 144 -15.20 9.12 -27.73
C TRP A 144 -15.44 9.32 -29.23
N PHE A 145 -16.31 10.26 -29.60
CA PHE A 145 -16.78 10.41 -30.98
C PHE A 145 -16.48 11.78 -31.61
N GLY A 146 -15.85 12.70 -30.85
CA GLY A 146 -15.61 14.06 -31.30
C GLY A 146 -16.87 14.93 -31.23
N LYS A 147 -16.71 16.22 -31.48
CA LYS A 147 -17.82 17.15 -31.70
C LYS A 147 -18.21 17.09 -33.18
N GLU A 148 -19.51 16.96 -33.47
CA GLU A 148 -20.05 17.21 -34.81
C GLU A 148 -19.81 18.66 -35.25
#